data_AF-A0A7S1TPC2-F1
#
_entry.id   AF-A0A7S1TPC2-F1
#
_cell.length_a   1.000
_cell.length_b   1.000
_cell.length_c   1.000
_cell.angle_alpha   90.00
_cell.angle_beta   90.00
_cell.angle_gamma   90.00
#
_symmetry.space_group_name_H-M   'P 1'
#
loop_
_entity.id
_entity.type
_entity.pdbx_description
1 polymer ?
#
loop_
_entity_poly.entity_id
_entity_poly.type
_entity_poly.pdbx_seq_one_letter_code
_entity_poly.pdbx_strand_id
1 'polypeptide(L)'
;EVLSARVEIASRLRGEAERAKWGGAGAWMYWLPQASYLVLVIAVVVFVVLDDGPTKSKSAQGEESAERMTTSTSGGTVIVVGSGLAGLTAALSAAEKAHEEGRALRVVLLEKNTQLGGNSAKATSGINLVHPATREDSARTFVDDSQRAAHDAADPELLEVLASRSADALDFLTKHLAPRDPPSEATRCGGHSVARTFRFPANPETGAPTPVGFTIISALKAKVLANAAIEVIT
;
A
#
# COMPACT_ATOMS: atom_id res chain seq x y z
N GLU A 1 -27.92 15.97 6.46
CA GLU A 1 -27.66 14.53 6.66
C GLU A 1 -26.18 14.13 6.63
N VAL A 2 -25.30 14.76 5.84
CA VAL A 2 -23.86 14.39 5.81
C VAL A 2 -23.09 14.81 7.08
N LEU A 3 -23.52 15.87 7.77
CA LEU A 3 -22.92 16.32 9.04
C LEU A 3 -23.30 15.45 10.23
N SER A 4 -24.50 14.84 10.25
CA SER A 4 -24.92 13.93 11.33
C SER A 4 -24.18 12.59 11.27
N ALA A 5 -23.95 12.07 10.06
CA ALA A 5 -23.17 10.85 9.85
C ALA A 5 -21.69 11.00 10.30
N ARG A 6 -21.12 12.20 10.15
CA ARG A 6 -19.75 12.54 10.58
C ARG A 6 -19.57 12.55 12.10
N VAL A 7 -20.59 12.99 12.84
CA VAL A 7 -20.56 13.02 14.31
C VAL A 7 -20.80 11.63 14.89
N GLU A 8 -21.67 10.83 14.25
CA GLU A 8 -22.03 9.50 14.75
C GLU A 8 -20.84 8.51 14.67
N ILE A 9 -20.10 8.48 13.57
CA ILE A 9 -18.92 7.60 13.40
C ILE A 9 -17.78 8.01 14.35
N ALA A 10 -17.52 9.31 14.49
CA ALA A 10 -16.50 9.82 15.40
C ALA A 10 -16.84 9.57 16.88
N SER A 11 -18.12 9.51 17.24
CA SER A 11 -18.56 9.17 18.60
C SER A 11 -18.48 7.67 18.89
N ARG A 12 -18.78 6.80 17.92
CA ARG A 12 -18.67 5.34 18.05
C ARG A 12 -17.22 4.88 18.22
N LEU A 13 -16.30 5.45 17.44
CA LEU A 13 -14.86 5.15 17.56
C LEU A 13 -14.27 5.63 18.90
N ARG A 14 -14.79 6.73 19.45
CA ARG A 14 -14.38 7.23 20.77
C ARG A 14 -14.91 6.36 21.91
N GLY A 15 -16.15 5.87 21.81
CA GLY A 15 -16.75 4.96 22.78
C GLY A 15 -16.16 3.54 22.77
N GLU A 16 -15.58 3.10 21.67
CA GLU A 16 -14.81 1.84 21.59
C GLU A 16 -13.40 1.98 22.18
N ALA A 17 -12.74 3.11 21.95
CA ALA A 17 -11.44 3.43 22.55
C ALA A 17 -11.50 3.60 24.08
N GLU A 18 -12.62 4.07 24.64
CA GLU A 18 -12.82 4.18 26.09
C GLU A 18 -13.22 2.85 26.75
N ARG A 19 -13.99 1.99 26.06
CA ARG A 19 -14.31 0.63 26.54
C ARG A 19 -13.10 -0.28 26.63
N ALA A 20 -12.05 -0.03 25.85
CA ALA A 20 -10.79 -0.76 25.94
C ALA A 20 -9.93 -0.42 27.17
N LYS A 21 -10.34 0.55 28.01
CA LYS A 21 -9.53 1.04 29.15
C LYS A 21 -9.97 0.58 30.55
N TRP A 22 -10.99 -0.25 30.71
CA TRP A 22 -11.40 -0.71 32.05
C TRP A 22 -11.62 -2.22 32.11
N GLY A 23 -10.63 -2.89 32.69
CA GLY A 23 -10.66 -4.30 33.08
C GLY A 23 -9.58 -4.58 34.12
N GLY A 24 -9.81 -4.12 35.36
CA GLY A 24 -9.23 -4.69 36.57
C GLY A 24 -7.76 -4.37 36.90
N ALA A 25 -7.57 -3.48 37.88
CA ALA A 25 -6.34 -3.40 38.64
C ALA A 25 -6.15 -4.64 39.53
N GLY A 26 -4.93 -5.20 39.56
CA GLY A 26 -4.46 -6.02 40.68
C GLY A 26 -3.78 -7.35 40.32
N ALA A 27 -2.48 -7.31 39.99
CA ALA A 27 -1.48 -8.29 40.45
C ALA A 27 -0.10 -7.84 39.97
N TRP A 28 0.74 -7.41 40.92
CA TRP A 28 2.15 -7.13 40.68
C TRP A 28 2.96 -8.42 40.64
N MET A 29 3.98 -8.40 39.78
CA MET A 29 5.32 -8.95 39.97
C MET A 29 5.61 -10.39 39.47
N TYR A 30 6.68 -10.44 38.65
CA TYR A 30 7.45 -11.58 38.15
C TYR A 30 6.94 -12.31 36.89
N TRP A 31 7.27 -11.78 35.70
CA TRP A 31 8.26 -12.37 34.77
C TRP A 31 8.29 -11.57 33.45
N LEU A 32 9.40 -10.89 33.16
CA LEU A 32 9.86 -10.60 31.79
C LEU A 32 11.01 -11.58 31.56
N PRO A 33 11.04 -12.35 30.47
CA PRO A 33 11.30 -11.78 29.15
C PRO A 33 10.55 -12.47 28.00
N GLN A 34 10.13 -11.70 27.00
CA GLN A 34 10.17 -12.01 25.55
C GLN A 34 9.37 -10.90 24.86
N ALA A 35 10.06 -10.16 23.99
CA ALA A 35 9.52 -9.02 23.28
C ALA A 35 8.35 -9.46 22.38
N SER A 36 7.13 -9.12 22.79
CA SER A 36 5.94 -9.26 21.97
C SER A 36 6.06 -8.27 20.81
N TYR A 37 6.31 -8.81 19.61
CA TYR A 37 6.27 -8.06 18.37
C TYR A 37 4.88 -7.43 18.22
N LEU A 38 4.86 -6.10 18.30
CA LEU A 38 3.71 -5.27 17.99
C LEU A 38 3.35 -5.50 16.51
N VAL A 39 2.33 -6.33 16.26
CA VAL A 39 1.72 -6.47 14.93
C VAL A 39 1.01 -5.16 14.63
N LEU A 40 1.75 -4.24 14.00
CA LEU A 40 1.20 -2.98 13.53
C LEU A 40 0.41 -3.27 12.26
N VAL A 41 -0.89 -3.51 12.41
CA VAL A 41 -1.85 -3.52 11.29
C VAL A 41 -1.84 -2.11 10.70
N ILE A 42 -1.07 -1.91 9.63
CA ILE A 42 -1.16 -0.68 8.84
C ILE A 42 -2.45 -0.79 8.04
N ALA A 43 -3.53 -0.22 8.58
CA ALA A 43 -4.70 0.12 7.79
C ALA A 43 -4.27 1.18 6.77
N VAL A 44 -4.00 0.74 5.54
CA VAL A 44 -3.77 1.65 4.41
C VAL A 44 -5.13 2.23 4.04
N VAL A 45 -5.41 3.44 4.54
CA VAL A 45 -6.60 4.18 4.10
C VAL A 45 -6.22 4.91 2.81
N VAL A 46 -6.48 4.30 1.66
CA VAL A 46 -6.44 5.00 0.38
C VAL A 46 -7.75 5.77 0.24
N PHE A 47 -7.72 7.09 0.42
CA PHE A 47 -8.85 7.95 0.06
C PHE A 47 -8.81 8.25 -1.44
N VAL A 48 -9.48 7.42 -2.24
CA VAL A 48 -9.79 7.78 -3.63
C VAL A 48 -10.95 8.79 -3.59
N VAL A 49 -10.63 10.08 -3.53
CA VAL A 49 -11.62 11.14 -3.79
C VAL A 49 -11.69 11.33 -5.30
N LEU A 50 -12.63 10.66 -5.96
CA LEU A 50 -12.99 11.02 -7.34
C LEU A 50 -13.84 12.29 -7.26
N ASP A 51 -13.22 13.45 -7.43
CA ASP A 51 -13.92 14.70 -7.65
C ASP A 51 -14.42 14.72 -9.11
N ASP A 52 -15.62 14.20 -9.34
CA ASP A 52 -16.40 14.56 -10.53
C ASP A 52 -17.06 15.91 -10.22
N GLY A 53 -16.49 16.98 -10.78
CA GLY A 53 -16.93 18.36 -10.54
C GLY A 53 -18.45 18.58 -10.74
N PRO A 54 -18.99 19.69 -10.22
CA PRO A 54 -20.43 19.84 -10.02
C PRO A 54 -21.22 19.88 -11.33
N THR A 55 -22.14 18.93 -11.51
CA THR A 55 -23.19 18.97 -12.54
C THR A 55 -24.27 19.99 -12.12
N LYS A 56 -24.08 21.26 -12.48
CA LYS A 56 -25.14 22.27 -12.36
C LYS A 56 -26.12 22.12 -13.52
N SER A 57 -27.40 21.90 -13.20
CA SER A 57 -28.51 22.03 -14.17
C SER A 57 -29.38 23.26 -13.85
N LYS A 58 -29.71 24.00 -14.93
CA LYS A 58 -30.73 25.07 -15.15
C LYS A 58 -30.58 26.38 -14.34
N SER A 59 -30.82 27.58 -14.87
CA SER A 59 -31.13 28.14 -16.19
C SER A 59 -31.23 29.67 -16.05
N ALA A 60 -30.63 30.48 -16.93
CA ALA A 60 -31.17 31.77 -17.41
C ALA A 60 -30.21 32.44 -18.42
N GLN A 61 -30.80 33.24 -19.30
CA GLN A 61 -30.34 33.71 -20.60
C GLN A 61 -29.18 34.73 -20.62
N GLY A 62 -28.40 34.66 -21.70
CA GLY A 62 -28.02 35.82 -22.55
C GLY A 62 -26.79 36.64 -22.15
N GLU A 63 -25.69 36.47 -22.88
CA GLU A 63 -25.03 37.51 -23.70
C GLU A 63 -23.68 37.00 -24.28
N GLU A 64 -23.44 37.36 -25.52
CA GLU A 64 -22.35 36.92 -26.40
C GLU A 64 -21.08 37.73 -26.14
N SER A 65 -19.97 37.07 -25.81
CA SER A 65 -18.62 37.62 -25.97
C SER A 65 -17.58 36.50 -25.94
N ALA A 66 -16.64 36.58 -26.88
CA ALA A 66 -15.67 35.55 -27.25
C ALA A 66 -14.83 35.03 -26.07
N GLU A 67 -15.07 33.77 -25.69
CA GLU A 67 -14.19 33.04 -24.78
C GLU A 67 -13.63 31.80 -25.51
N ARG A 68 -12.31 31.81 -25.64
CA ARG A 68 -11.49 30.73 -26.19
C ARG A 68 -11.92 29.43 -25.52
N MET A 69 -12.54 28.55 -26.30
CA MET A 69 -13.01 27.23 -25.90
C MET A 69 -11.83 26.40 -25.39
N THR A 70 -11.51 26.54 -24.10
CA THR A 70 -10.69 25.59 -23.38
C THR A 70 -11.61 24.41 -23.11
N THR A 71 -11.39 23.34 -23.87
CA THR A 71 -11.95 22.04 -23.53
C THR A 71 -11.50 21.73 -22.11
N SER A 72 -12.39 21.90 -21.13
CA SER A 72 -12.14 21.46 -19.77
C SER A 72 -12.14 19.95 -19.78
N THR A 73 -10.99 19.34 -20.11
CA THR A 73 -10.71 17.96 -19.75
C THR A 73 -10.74 17.96 -18.22
N SER A 74 -11.89 17.64 -17.64
CA SER A 74 -12.09 17.50 -16.20
C SER A 74 -11.24 16.32 -15.73
N GLY A 75 -9.96 16.59 -15.49
CA GLY A 75 -9.03 15.60 -14.97
C GLY A 75 -9.33 15.36 -13.50
N GLY A 76 -9.44 14.08 -13.11
CA GLY A 76 -9.64 13.70 -11.72
C GLY A 76 -8.38 13.98 -10.88
N THR A 77 -8.54 14.13 -9.56
CA THR A 77 -7.41 14.17 -8.62
C THR A 77 -7.49 13.00 -7.65
N VAL A 78 -6.42 12.25 -7.47
CA VAL A 78 -6.31 11.19 -6.44
C VAL A 78 -5.32 11.64 -5.38
N ILE A 79 -5.69 11.52 -4.10
CA ILE A 79 -4.80 11.84 -2.97
C ILE A 79 -4.39 10.54 -2.29
N VAL A 80 -3.09 10.26 -2.26
CA VAL A 80 -2.50 9.13 -1.57
C VAL A 80 -1.82 9.63 -0.30
N VAL A 81 -2.13 9.02 0.83
CA VAL A 81 -1.57 9.41 2.14
C VAL A 81 -0.60 8.34 2.62
N GLY A 82 0.66 8.74 2.80
CA GLY A 82 1.78 7.89 3.20
C GLY A 82 2.58 7.39 2.00
N SER A 83 3.91 7.46 2.10
CA SER A 83 4.85 7.08 1.02
C SER A 83 5.62 5.78 1.30
N GLY A 84 5.01 4.88 2.07
CA GLY A 84 5.49 3.50 2.17
C GLY A 84 5.29 2.73 0.86
N LEU A 85 5.60 1.43 0.85
CA LEU A 85 5.46 0.58 -0.35
C LEU A 85 4.05 0.69 -0.94
N ALA A 86 3.01 0.55 -0.10
CA ALA A 86 1.62 0.63 -0.53
C ALA A 86 1.27 1.98 -1.20
N GLY A 87 1.71 3.09 -0.63
CA GLY A 87 1.40 4.42 -1.17
C GLY A 87 2.15 4.75 -2.45
N LEU A 88 3.43 4.38 -2.54
CA LEU A 88 4.20 4.53 -3.78
C LEU A 88 3.62 3.67 -4.91
N THR A 89 3.26 2.41 -4.62
CA THR A 89 2.60 1.53 -5.58
C THR A 89 1.24 2.10 -6.00
N ALA A 90 0.40 2.54 -5.06
CA ALA A 90 -0.91 3.11 -5.38
C ALA A 90 -0.80 4.36 -6.25
N ALA A 91 0.12 5.28 -5.92
CA ALA A 91 0.33 6.49 -6.70
C ALA A 91 0.80 6.18 -8.13
N LEU A 92 1.74 5.25 -8.27
CA LEU A 92 2.28 4.87 -9.57
C LEU A 92 1.24 4.14 -10.42
N SER A 93 0.56 3.12 -9.86
CA SER A 93 -0.49 2.38 -10.57
C SER A 93 -1.65 3.28 -11.01
N ALA A 94 -2.06 4.24 -10.18
CA ALA A 94 -3.11 5.19 -10.54
C ALA A 94 -2.70 6.08 -11.73
N ALA A 95 -1.48 6.63 -11.69
CA ALA A 95 -0.96 7.47 -12.76
C ALA A 95 -0.79 6.69 -14.08
N GLU A 96 -0.26 5.46 -14.01
CA GLU A 96 -0.07 4.61 -15.18
C GLU A 96 -1.38 4.18 -15.81
N LYS A 97 -2.34 3.75 -14.98
CA LYS A 97 -3.66 3.35 -15.47
C LYS A 97 -4.39 4.51 -16.15
N ALA A 98 -4.31 5.71 -15.59
CA ALA A 98 -4.88 6.90 -16.22
C ALA A 98 -4.20 7.23 -17.55
N HIS A 99 -2.87 7.13 -17.62
CA HIS A 99 -2.13 7.35 -18.86
C HIS A 99 -2.50 6.34 -19.95
N GLU A 100 -2.57 5.05 -19.60
CA GLU A 100 -2.98 3.97 -20.51
C GLU A 100 -4.41 4.16 -21.04
N GLU A 101 -5.31 4.72 -20.22
CA GLU A 101 -6.68 5.03 -20.60
C GLU A 101 -6.84 6.40 -21.30
N GLY A 102 -5.75 7.14 -21.51
CA GLY A 102 -5.77 8.49 -22.10
C GLY A 102 -6.48 9.53 -21.23
N ARG A 103 -6.59 9.28 -19.92
CA ARG A 103 -7.26 10.16 -18.95
C ARG A 103 -6.26 11.11 -18.31
N ALA A 104 -6.63 12.38 -18.20
CA ALA A 104 -5.90 13.31 -17.34
C ALA A 104 -6.20 12.97 -15.86
N LEU A 105 -5.18 12.57 -15.10
CA LEU A 105 -5.27 12.34 -13.67
C LEU A 105 -4.10 13.05 -12.98
N ARG A 106 -4.41 13.85 -11.96
CA ARG A 106 -3.39 14.38 -11.02
C ARG A 106 -3.36 13.48 -9.79
N VAL A 107 -2.18 12.99 -9.43
CA VAL A 107 -1.98 12.22 -8.19
C VAL A 107 -1.21 13.08 -7.21
N VAL A 108 -1.71 13.24 -5.99
CA VAL A 108 -1.03 13.94 -4.90
C VAL A 108 -0.62 12.92 -3.85
N LEU A 109 0.68 12.71 -3.68
CA LEU A 109 1.25 11.84 -2.65
C LEU A 109 1.68 12.68 -1.44
N LEU A 110 0.98 12.53 -0.33
CA LEU A 110 1.29 13.18 0.93
C LEU A 110 2.15 12.28 1.81
N GLU A 111 3.28 12.78 2.27
CA GLU A 111 4.11 12.16 3.30
C GLU A 111 4.29 13.15 4.44
N LYS A 112 4.30 12.66 5.68
CA LYS A 112 4.49 13.52 6.86
C LYS A 112 5.99 13.76 7.14
N ASN A 113 6.84 12.82 6.74
CA ASN A 113 8.27 12.87 6.98
C ASN A 113 9.02 13.51 5.81
N THR A 114 10.23 14.00 6.09
CA THR A 114 11.12 14.56 5.05
C THR A 114 11.62 13.53 4.05
N GLN A 115 11.48 12.23 4.34
CA GLN A 115 11.94 11.13 3.50
C GLN A 115 10.80 10.18 3.19
N LEU A 116 10.71 9.78 1.92
CA LEU A 116 9.76 8.75 1.51
C LEU A 116 10.21 7.35 1.94
N GLY A 117 9.25 6.45 2.17
CA GLY A 117 9.50 5.01 2.34
C GLY A 117 9.03 4.39 3.65
N GLY A 118 8.98 5.17 4.73
CA GLY A 118 8.53 4.70 6.05
C GLY A 118 9.20 3.40 6.52
N ASN A 119 8.43 2.50 7.15
CA ASN A 119 8.93 1.19 7.59
C ASN A 119 9.29 0.25 6.42
N SER A 120 8.66 0.43 5.26
CA SER A 120 8.94 -0.39 4.08
C SER A 120 10.40 -0.26 3.64
N ALA A 121 11.00 0.93 3.77
CA ALA A 121 12.41 1.14 3.45
C ALA A 121 13.37 0.36 4.40
N LYS A 122 12.89 -0.02 5.58
CA LYS A 122 13.67 -0.74 6.61
C LYS A 122 13.46 -2.26 6.56
N ALA A 123 12.59 -2.76 5.68
CA ALA A 123 12.32 -4.18 5.57
C ALA A 123 13.56 -4.95 5.05
N THR A 124 13.94 -6.02 5.73
CA THR A 124 15.15 -6.81 5.41
C THR A 124 14.85 -8.23 4.97
N SER A 125 13.75 -8.82 5.47
CA SER A 125 13.47 -10.26 5.36
C SER A 125 13.03 -10.72 3.97
N GLY A 126 12.44 -9.85 3.16
CA GLY A 126 11.97 -10.17 1.81
C GLY A 126 10.50 -9.85 1.58
N ILE A 127 9.98 -10.28 0.43
CA ILE A 127 8.57 -10.17 0.06
C ILE A 127 7.98 -11.57 -0.15
N ASN A 128 6.82 -11.85 0.45
CA ASN A 128 6.17 -13.15 0.30
C ASN A 128 5.39 -13.18 -1.01
N LEU A 129 5.68 -14.16 -1.86
CA LEU A 129 5.01 -14.36 -3.14
C LEU A 129 4.78 -15.85 -3.35
N VAL A 130 3.67 -16.26 -3.98
CA VAL A 130 3.51 -17.66 -4.39
C VAL A 130 4.61 -17.99 -5.37
N HIS A 131 5.41 -19.01 -5.05
CA HIS A 131 6.59 -19.32 -5.85
C HIS A 131 6.21 -19.89 -7.24
N PRO A 132 6.52 -19.21 -8.35
CA PRO A 132 5.98 -19.58 -9.67
C PRO A 132 6.59 -20.85 -10.26
N ALA A 133 7.85 -21.17 -9.91
CA ALA A 133 8.56 -22.32 -10.47
C ALA A 133 8.41 -23.65 -9.68
N THR A 134 7.73 -23.65 -8.53
CA THR A 134 7.53 -24.87 -7.73
C THR A 134 6.06 -25.23 -7.67
N ARG A 135 5.75 -26.53 -7.73
CA ARG A 135 4.39 -27.04 -7.53
C ARG A 135 4.03 -27.22 -6.04
N GLU A 136 4.98 -26.99 -5.15
CA GLU A 136 4.80 -27.12 -3.70
C GLU A 136 4.15 -25.87 -3.08
N ASP A 137 4.19 -24.73 -3.77
CA ASP A 137 3.53 -23.49 -3.31
C ASP A 137 2.33 -23.15 -4.20
N SER A 138 1.32 -22.55 -3.58
CA SER A 138 0.05 -22.17 -4.19
C SER A 138 -0.59 -21.04 -3.38
N ALA A 139 -1.59 -20.37 -3.96
CA ALA A 139 -2.36 -19.38 -3.22
C ALA A 139 -2.98 -20.00 -1.96
N ARG A 140 -3.53 -21.22 -2.06
CA ARG A 140 -4.12 -21.95 -0.94
C ARG A 140 -3.12 -22.21 0.19
N THR A 141 -1.94 -22.73 -0.13
CA THR A 141 -0.90 -22.99 0.91
C THR A 141 -0.44 -21.70 1.57
N PHE A 142 -0.40 -20.59 0.85
CA PHE A 142 -0.09 -19.28 1.42
C PHE A 142 -1.23 -18.76 2.32
N VAL A 143 -2.49 -18.87 1.91
CA VAL A 143 -3.66 -18.53 2.76
C VAL A 143 -3.65 -19.37 4.04
N ASP A 144 -3.48 -20.69 3.94
CA ASP A 144 -3.50 -21.60 5.09
C ASP A 144 -2.39 -21.25 6.09
N ASP A 145 -1.19 -20.96 5.62
CA ASP A 145 -0.06 -20.54 6.46
C ASP A 145 -0.33 -19.18 7.14
N SER A 146 -0.97 -18.26 6.42
CA SER A 146 -1.27 -16.90 6.90
C SER A 146 -2.41 -16.91 7.93
N GLN A 147 -3.46 -17.71 7.70
CA GLN A 147 -4.56 -17.91 8.64
C GLN A 147 -4.06 -18.54 9.94
N ARG A 148 -3.19 -19.56 9.85
CA ARG A 148 -2.60 -20.17 11.06
C ARG A 148 -1.78 -19.18 11.87
N ALA A 149 -1.04 -18.28 11.21
CA ALA A 149 -0.25 -17.26 11.88
C ALA A 149 -1.12 -16.13 12.48
N ALA A 150 -2.27 -15.81 11.87
CA ALA A 150 -3.17 -14.74 12.28
C ALA A 150 -4.25 -15.18 13.30
N HIS A 151 -4.39 -16.49 13.56
CA HIS A 151 -5.45 -17.06 14.40
C HIS A 151 -6.83 -16.54 13.97
N ASP A 152 -7.64 -16.02 14.90
CA ASP A 152 -9.01 -15.56 14.63
C ASP A 152 -9.07 -14.09 14.14
N ALA A 153 -7.92 -13.44 13.94
CA ALA A 153 -7.84 -12.02 13.58
C ALA A 153 -7.77 -11.77 12.05
N ALA A 154 -7.57 -12.82 11.25
CA ALA A 154 -7.51 -12.67 9.80
C ALA A 154 -8.90 -12.52 9.17
N ASP A 155 -8.99 -11.59 8.21
CA ASP A 155 -10.07 -11.54 7.25
C ASP A 155 -9.76 -12.50 6.08
N PRO A 156 -10.56 -13.57 5.89
CA PRO A 156 -10.30 -14.56 4.85
C PRO A 156 -10.29 -13.98 3.43
N GLU A 157 -11.11 -12.96 3.15
CA GLU A 157 -11.17 -12.36 1.81
C GLU A 157 -9.89 -11.59 1.50
N LEU A 158 -9.34 -10.89 2.50
CA LEU A 158 -8.06 -10.19 2.34
C LEU A 158 -6.88 -11.16 2.20
N LEU A 159 -6.90 -12.31 2.88
CA LEU A 159 -5.88 -13.35 2.71
C LEU A 159 -5.93 -13.94 1.30
N GLU A 160 -7.12 -14.23 0.78
CA GLU A 160 -7.28 -14.74 -0.58
C GLU A 160 -6.76 -13.74 -1.62
N VAL A 161 -7.07 -12.45 -1.46
CA VAL A 161 -6.51 -11.40 -2.33
C VAL A 161 -4.99 -11.35 -2.22
N LEU A 162 -4.43 -11.36 -1.01
CA LEU A 162 -2.97 -11.34 -0.78
C LEU A 162 -2.26 -12.49 -1.49
N ALA A 163 -2.81 -13.70 -1.38
CA ALA A 163 -2.19 -14.89 -1.95
C ALA A 163 -2.39 -14.99 -3.48
N SER A 164 -3.61 -14.78 -3.96
CA SER A 164 -3.95 -14.93 -5.38
C SER A 164 -3.34 -13.83 -6.25
N ARG A 165 -3.17 -12.61 -5.72
CA ARG A 165 -2.54 -11.46 -6.42
C ARG A 165 -1.03 -11.37 -6.24
N SER A 166 -0.40 -12.34 -5.58
CA SER A 166 1.04 -12.31 -5.38
C SER A 166 1.84 -12.41 -6.67
N ALA A 167 1.34 -13.10 -7.70
CA ALA A 167 1.98 -13.12 -9.02
C ALA A 167 1.98 -11.72 -9.66
N ASP A 168 0.83 -11.02 -9.64
CA ASP A 168 0.70 -9.66 -10.16
C ASP A 168 1.69 -8.69 -9.46
N ALA A 169 1.95 -8.90 -8.16
CA ALA A 169 2.92 -8.12 -7.42
C ALA A 169 4.37 -8.36 -7.87
N LEU A 170 4.73 -9.60 -8.26
CA LEU A 170 6.05 -9.89 -8.83
C LEU A 170 6.21 -9.23 -10.19
N ASP A 171 5.18 -9.27 -11.03
CA ASP A 171 5.17 -8.61 -12.35
C ASP A 171 5.32 -7.09 -12.20
N PHE A 172 4.60 -6.49 -11.26
CA PHE A 172 4.74 -5.08 -10.92
C PHE A 172 6.18 -4.75 -10.52
N LEU A 173 6.78 -5.53 -9.61
CA LEU A 173 8.17 -5.29 -9.20
C LEU A 173 9.14 -5.45 -10.37
N THR A 174 8.97 -6.47 -11.20
CA THR A 174 9.79 -6.70 -12.39
C THR A 174 9.74 -5.51 -13.34
N LYS A 175 8.54 -4.95 -13.59
CA LYS A 175 8.36 -3.76 -14.43
C LYS A 175 9.05 -2.52 -13.85
N HIS A 176 8.87 -2.26 -12.56
CA HIS A 176 9.28 -0.97 -11.97
C HIS A 176 10.71 -0.93 -11.41
N LEU A 177 11.34 -2.09 -11.19
CA LEU A 177 12.72 -2.16 -10.72
C LEU A 177 13.75 -2.09 -11.86
N ALA A 178 13.32 -2.22 -13.12
CA ALA A 178 14.20 -2.13 -14.29
C ALA A 178 15.06 -0.84 -14.28
N PRO A 179 16.39 -0.96 -14.54
CA PRO A 179 17.09 -2.11 -15.13
C PRO A 179 17.56 -3.19 -14.15
N ARG A 180 17.17 -3.12 -12.87
CA ARG A 180 17.54 -4.14 -11.87
C ARG A 180 16.62 -5.36 -11.96
N ASP A 181 17.19 -6.54 -11.78
CA ASP A 181 16.41 -7.78 -11.66
C ASP A 181 15.50 -7.77 -10.42
N PRO A 182 14.31 -8.39 -10.50
CA PRO A 182 13.41 -8.55 -9.36
C PRO A 182 14.00 -9.49 -8.29
N PRO A 183 13.42 -9.52 -7.08
CA PRO A 183 13.72 -10.55 -6.09
C PRO A 183 13.49 -11.96 -6.68
N SER A 184 14.48 -12.84 -6.57
CA SER A 184 14.47 -14.16 -7.22
C SER A 184 14.85 -15.32 -6.29
N GLU A 185 15.51 -15.04 -5.17
CA GLU A 185 15.89 -16.08 -4.20
C GLU A 185 14.80 -16.25 -3.15
N ALA A 186 14.13 -17.41 -3.14
CA ALA A 186 13.12 -17.73 -2.13
C ALA A 186 13.74 -18.38 -0.89
N THR A 187 13.44 -17.83 0.28
CA THR A 187 13.79 -18.42 1.58
C THR A 187 12.52 -18.82 2.34
N ARG A 188 12.61 -19.88 3.14
CA ARG A 188 11.54 -20.26 4.08
C ARG A 188 11.68 -19.48 5.38
N CYS A 189 10.71 -18.61 5.67
CA CYS A 189 10.60 -17.92 6.95
C CYS A 189 9.67 -18.69 7.92
N GLY A 190 9.69 -18.28 9.20
CA GLY A 190 8.86 -18.90 10.24
C GLY A 190 7.37 -18.86 9.89
N GLY A 191 6.65 -19.94 10.21
CA GLY A 191 5.22 -20.09 9.89
C GLY A 191 4.92 -20.51 8.45
N HIS A 192 5.90 -20.49 7.54
CA HIS A 192 5.71 -20.94 6.17
C HIS A 192 5.95 -22.45 6.03
N SER A 193 5.08 -23.12 5.27
CA SER A 193 5.20 -24.53 4.89
C SER A 193 6.29 -24.72 3.83
N VAL A 194 6.46 -23.76 2.93
CA VAL A 194 7.45 -23.78 1.82
C VAL A 194 8.23 -22.46 1.74
N ALA A 195 9.32 -22.45 0.95
CA ALA A 195 10.10 -21.25 0.70
C ALA A 195 9.35 -20.29 -0.24
N ARG A 196 8.98 -19.11 0.28
CA ARG A 196 8.19 -18.11 -0.47
C ARG A 196 8.56 -16.66 -0.18
N THR A 197 9.52 -16.43 0.71
CA THR A 197 9.99 -15.08 1.02
C THR A 197 11.12 -14.74 0.07
N PHE A 198 10.80 -14.02 -0.99
CA PHE A 198 11.71 -13.63 -2.06
C PHE A 198 12.65 -12.50 -1.63
N ARG A 199 13.91 -12.66 -2.00
CA ARG A 199 15.01 -11.73 -1.75
C ARG A 199 15.77 -11.48 -3.04
N PHE A 200 16.49 -10.36 -3.06
CA PHE A 200 17.49 -10.15 -4.10
C PHE A 200 18.72 -11.01 -3.80
N PRO A 201 19.38 -11.54 -4.83
CA PRO A 201 20.67 -12.19 -4.67
C PRO A 201 21.66 -11.31 -3.91
N ALA A 202 22.55 -11.96 -3.16
CA ALA A 202 23.69 -11.28 -2.57
C ALA A 202 24.55 -10.65 -3.66
N ASN A 203 25.26 -9.57 -3.32
CA ASN A 203 26.21 -8.96 -4.24
C ASN A 203 27.28 -10.01 -4.61
N PRO A 204 27.49 -10.34 -5.89
CA PRO A 204 28.38 -11.43 -6.29
C PRO A 204 29.86 -11.15 -6.00
N GLU A 205 30.26 -9.88 -5.89
CA GLU A 205 31.65 -9.49 -5.62
C GLU A 205 31.97 -9.48 -4.12
N THR A 206 31.02 -9.04 -3.29
CA THR A 206 31.24 -8.83 -1.85
C THR A 206 30.58 -9.89 -0.98
N GLY A 207 29.65 -10.68 -1.53
CA GLY A 207 28.79 -11.60 -0.77
C GLY A 207 27.78 -10.90 0.15
N ALA A 208 27.73 -9.57 0.14
CA ALA A 208 26.88 -8.80 1.06
C ALA A 208 25.40 -8.95 0.70
N PRO A 209 24.50 -9.09 1.70
CA PRO A 209 23.07 -9.17 1.45
C PRO A 209 22.54 -7.84 0.91
N THR A 210 21.66 -7.92 -0.09
CA THR A 210 20.96 -6.74 -0.62
C THR A 210 19.76 -6.40 0.30
N PRO A 211 19.64 -5.15 0.80
CA PRO A 211 18.51 -4.75 1.65
C PRO A 211 17.22 -4.61 0.83
N VAL A 212 16.33 -5.62 0.90
CA VAL A 212 15.15 -5.72 0.04
C VAL A 212 14.26 -4.47 0.08
N GLY A 213 13.89 -4.01 1.28
CA GLY A 213 13.00 -2.87 1.46
C GLY A 213 13.59 -1.57 0.90
N PHE A 214 14.85 -1.29 1.22
CA PHE A 214 15.54 -0.10 0.71
C PHE A 214 15.64 -0.13 -0.82
N THR A 215 15.98 -1.28 -1.41
CA THR A 215 16.10 -1.43 -2.86
C THR A 215 14.76 -1.19 -3.57
N ILE A 216 13.67 -1.82 -3.12
CA ILE A 216 12.35 -1.64 -3.73
C ILE A 216 11.89 -0.19 -3.59
N ILE A 217 11.96 0.37 -2.39
CA ILE A 217 11.52 1.75 -2.14
C ILE A 217 12.34 2.76 -2.93
N SER A 218 13.65 2.58 -3.04
CA SER A 218 14.50 3.49 -3.81
C SER A 218 14.14 3.50 -5.29
N ALA A 219 13.86 2.32 -5.87
CA ALA A 219 13.41 2.20 -7.26
C ALA A 219 12.05 2.87 -7.47
N LEU A 220 11.05 2.54 -6.64
CA LEU A 220 9.71 3.13 -6.75
C LEU A 220 9.70 4.63 -6.51
N LYS A 221 10.48 5.11 -5.52
CA LYS A 221 10.69 6.54 -5.27
C LYS A 221 11.22 7.25 -6.52
N ALA A 222 12.23 6.69 -7.19
CA ALA A 222 12.77 7.27 -8.40
C ALA A 222 11.71 7.35 -9.52
N LYS A 223 10.88 6.31 -9.69
CA LYS A 223 9.79 6.30 -10.67
C LYS A 223 8.71 7.33 -10.34
N VAL A 224 8.30 7.43 -9.08
CA VAL A 224 7.31 8.40 -8.61
C VAL A 224 7.79 9.84 -8.83
N LEU A 225 9.04 10.15 -8.44
CA LEU A 225 9.61 11.49 -8.61
C LEU A 225 9.84 11.87 -10.08
N ALA A 226 9.99 10.89 -10.97
CA ALA A 226 10.12 11.11 -12.41
C ALA A 226 8.77 11.24 -13.13
N ASN A 227 7.65 10.92 -12.48
CA ASN A 227 6.33 10.91 -13.11
C ASN A 227 5.65 12.29 -12.95
N ALA A 228 5.47 13.00 -14.05
CA ALA A 228 4.88 14.35 -14.06
C ALA A 228 3.41 14.41 -13.60
N ALA A 229 2.69 13.27 -13.60
CA ALA A 229 1.32 13.21 -13.10
C ALA A 229 1.25 13.11 -11.57
N ILE A 230 2.38 12.84 -10.89
CA ILE A 230 2.45 12.64 -9.45
C ILE A 230 3.16 13.82 -8.78
N GLU A 231 2.43 14.53 -7.94
CA GLU A 231 2.93 15.61 -7.09
C GLU A 231 3.19 15.05 -5.69
N VAL A 232 4.42 15.22 -5.18
CA VAL A 232 4.80 14.75 -3.85
C VAL A 232 4.89 15.93 -2.88
N ILE A 233 4.21 15.83 -1.75
CA ILE A 233 4.21 16.82 -0.67
C ILE A 233 4.71 16.14 0.60
N THR A 234 5.80 16.65 1.17
CA THR A 234 6.48 16.15 2.38
C THR A 234 6.50 17.17 3.50
#